data_AF-A0A4Y9ZL15-F1
#
_entry.id   AF-A0A4Y9ZL15-F1
#
_cell.length_a   1.000
_cell.length_b   1.000
_cell.length_c   1.000
_cell.angle_alpha   90.00
_cell.angle_beta   90.00
_cell.angle_gamma   90.00
#
_symmetry.space_group_name_H-M   'P 1'
#
loop_
_entity.id
_entity.type
_entity.pdbx_description
1 polymer ?
#
loop_
_entity_poly.entity_id
_entity_poly.type
_entity_poly.pdbx_seq_one_letter_code
_entity_poly.pdbx_strand_id
1 'polypeptide(L)' 'MHTSIWKALKKWGTAICNAIKRYNELAQQLNPPAPALEWKDVVNYTFVSEFDLLRHSYSRTDITS' A
#
# COMPACT_ATOMS: atom_id res chain seq x y z
N MET A 1 -6.90 -16.83 -22.57
CA MET A 1 -6.03 -16.49 -21.42
C MET A 1 -5.92 -14.97 -21.19
N HIS A 2 -5.82 -14.11 -22.21
CA HIS A 2 -5.75 -12.65 -22.06
C HIS A 2 -6.93 -12.02 -21.28
N THR A 3 -8.15 -12.51 -21.50
CA THR A 3 -9.36 -11.97 -20.85
C THR A 3 -9.41 -12.22 -19.35
N SER A 4 -8.77 -13.28 -18.85
CA SER A 4 -8.76 -13.63 -17.42
C SER A 4 -7.81 -12.71 -16.63
N ILE A 5 -6.64 -12.39 -17.20
CA ILE A 5 -5.66 -11.48 -16.61
C ILE A 5 -6.25 -10.07 -16.51
N TRP A 6 -6.89 -9.60 -17.59
CA TRP A 6 -7.57 -8.30 -17.58
C TRP A 6 -8.67 -8.20 -16.53
N LYS A 7 -9.51 -9.23 -16.40
CA LYS A 7 -10.56 -9.30 -15.38
C LYS A 7 -9.97 -9.29 -13.96
N ALA A 8 -8.88 -10.02 -13.75
CA ALA A 8 -8.18 -10.04 -12.48
C ALA A 8 -7.63 -8.65 -12.14
N LEU A 9 -6.93 -7.99 -13.08
CA LEU A 9 -6.38 -6.65 -12.89
C LEU A 9 -7.48 -5.62 -12.58
N LYS A 10 -8.58 -5.66 -13.32
CA LYS A 10 -9.74 -4.78 -13.07
C LYS A 10 -10.32 -5.01 -11.67
N LYS A 11 -10.51 -6.29 -11.28
CA LYS A 11 -11.02 -6.66 -9.95
C LYS A 11 -10.10 -6.16 -8.83
N TRP A 12 -8.80 -6.30 -9.02
CA TRP A 12 -7.78 -5.81 -8.08
C TRP A 12 -7.83 -4.28 -7.94
N GLY A 13 -7.85 -3.54 -9.05
CA GLY A 13 -7.95 -2.07 -9.00
C GLY A 13 -9.21 -1.60 -8.27
N THR A 14 -10.36 -2.22 -8.56
CA THR A 14 -11.61 -1.93 -7.85
C THR A 14 -11.52 -2.26 -6.35
N ALA A 15 -10.89 -3.38 -5.99
CA ALA A 15 -10.73 -3.76 -4.58
C ALA A 15 -9.88 -2.74 -3.81
N ILE A 16 -8.77 -2.27 -4.39
CA ILE A 16 -7.90 -1.28 -3.76
C ILE A 16 -8.61 0.06 -3.61
N CYS A 17 -9.28 0.56 -4.65
CA CYS A 17 -10.05 1.81 -4.56
C CYS A 17 -11.14 1.73 -3.47
N ASN A 18 -11.83 0.60 -3.37
CA ASN A 18 -12.84 0.39 -2.33
C ASN A 18 -12.23 0.34 -0.92
N ALA A 19 -11.05 -0.25 -0.76
CA ALA A 19 -10.33 -0.27 0.50
C ALA A 19 -9.91 1.14 0.94
N ILE A 20 -9.35 1.94 0.03
CA ILE A 20 -8.98 3.34 0.29
C ILE A 20 -10.22 4.14 0.74
N LYS A 21 -11.34 4.00 0.02
CA LYS A 21 -12.59 4.70 0.38
C LYS A 21 -13.03 4.36 1.81
N ARG A 22 -13.10 3.07 2.14
CA ARG A 22 -13.49 2.61 3.49
C ARG A 22 -12.53 3.10 4.56
N TYR A 23 -11.23 3.06 4.29
CA TYR A 23 -10.23 3.59 5.21
C TYR A 23 -10.48 5.07 5.49
N ASN A 24 -10.68 5.89 4.45
CA ASN A 24 -10.92 7.32 4.60
C ASN A 24 -12.21 7.63 5.39
N GLU A 25 -13.28 6.87 5.15
CA GLU A 25 -14.54 6.98 5.91
C GLU A 25 -14.33 6.72 7.41
N LEU A 26 -13.52 5.72 7.76
CA LEU A 26 -13.22 5.37 9.15
C LEU A 26 -12.18 6.33 9.77
N ALA A 27 -11.18 6.77 8.99
CA ALA A 27 -10.13 7.67 9.42
C ALA A 27 -10.70 8.99 9.97
N GLN A 28 -11.77 9.50 9.36
CA GLN A 28 -12.48 10.70 9.82
C GLN A 28 -13.25 10.50 11.12
N GLN A 29 -13.59 9.26 11.47
CA GLN A 29 -14.33 8.92 12.70
C GLN A 29 -13.41 8.68 13.90
N LEU A 30 -12.08 8.61 13.68
CA LEU A 30 -11.11 8.46 14.75
C LEU A 30 -10.93 9.76 15.55
N ASN A 31 -10.51 9.63 16.81
CA ASN A 31 -10.17 10.77 17.66
C ASN A 31 -8.72 10.61 18.18
N PRO A 32 -7.73 11.38 17.65
CA PRO A 32 -7.89 12.42 16.62
C PRO A 32 -8.14 11.84 15.20
N PRO A 33 -8.72 12.62 14.28
CA PRO A 33 -8.94 12.18 12.90
C PRO A 33 -7.63 11.79 12.23
N ALA A 34 -7.61 10.64 11.57
CA ALA A 34 -6.46 10.20 10.79
C ALA A 34 -6.46 10.86 9.39
N PRO A 35 -5.28 11.10 8.79
CA PRO A 35 -5.17 11.67 7.46
C PRO A 35 -5.79 10.76 6.40
N ALA A 36 -6.42 11.37 5.39
CA ALA A 36 -6.96 10.64 4.26
C ALA A 36 -5.84 10.08 3.37
N LEU A 37 -6.06 8.88 2.86
CA LEU A 37 -5.19 8.18 1.94
C LEU A 37 -5.66 8.40 0.50
N GLU A 38 -4.75 8.80 -0.38
CA GLU A 38 -5.00 8.89 -1.81
C GLU A 38 -4.33 7.73 -2.58
N TRP A 39 -4.74 7.52 -3.83
CA TRP A 39 -4.14 6.48 -4.68
C TRP A 39 -2.63 6.64 -4.84
N LYS A 40 -2.15 7.89 -4.96
CA LYS A 40 -0.72 8.20 -5.08
C LYS A 40 0.07 7.70 -3.87
N ASP A 41 -0.51 7.76 -2.67
CA ASP A 41 0.15 7.33 -1.44
C ASP A 41 0.30 5.81 -1.44
N VAL A 42 -0.74 5.07 -1.86
CA VAL A 42 -0.70 3.61 -1.99
C VAL A 42 0.36 3.16 -3.00
N VAL A 43 0.44 3.83 -4.16
CA VAL A 43 1.46 3.54 -5.17
C VAL A 43 2.86 3.83 -4.61
N ASN A 44 3.03 4.95 -3.91
CA ASN A 44 4.30 5.31 -3.29
C ASN A 44 4.73 4.28 -2.23
N TYR A 45 3.82 3.84 -1.36
CA TYR A 45 4.12 2.81 -0.35
C TYR A 45 4.45 1.45 -0.96
N THR A 46 3.74 1.06 -2.03
CA THR A 46 4.00 -0.20 -2.72
C THR A 46 5.39 -0.16 -3.38
N PHE A 47 5.71 0.95 -4.06
CA PHE A 47 7.03 1.17 -4.65
C PHE A 47 8.15 1.12 -3.60
N VAL A 48 7.97 1.78 -2.45
CA VAL A 48 8.93 1.73 -1.33
C VAL A 48 9.05 0.32 -0.75
N SER A 49 7.95 -0.44 -0.67
CA SER A 49 7.96 -1.83 -0.22
C SER A 49 8.64 -2.79 -1.20
N GLU A 50 8.61 -2.49 -2.50
CA GLU A 50 9.28 -3.27 -3.55
C GLU A 50 10.79 -2.98 -3.62
N PHE A 51 11.26 -1.93 -2.95
CA PHE A 51 12.68 -1.69 -2.73
C PHE A 51 13.24 -2.67 -1.69
N ASP A 52 13.68 -3.82 -2.18
CA ASP A 52 14.34 -4.87 -1.42
C ASP A 52 15.53 -4.36 -0.57
N LEU A 53 16.18 -3.29 -1.04
CA LEU A 53 17.27 -2.60 -0.34
C LEU A 53 16.86 -2.06 1.04
N LEU A 54 15.64 -1.54 1.17
CA LEU A 54 15.10 -1.03 2.45
C LEU A 54 14.61 -2.17 3.36
N ARG A 55 14.22 -3.30 2.77
CA ARG A 55 13.83 -4.51 3.49
C ARG A 55 15.01 -5.18 4.17
N HIS A 56 16.18 -5.16 3.53
CA HIS A 56 17.42 -5.77 4.06
C HIS A 56 18.32 -4.80 4.85
N SER A 57 18.11 -3.48 4.76
CA SER A 57 18.92 -2.51 5.52
C SER A 57 18.75 -2.62 7.04
N TYR A 58 17.61 -3.15 7.52
CA TYR A 58 17.41 -3.45 8.94
C TYR A 58 18.12 -4.74 9.40
N SER A 59 18.74 -5.51 8.49
CA SER A 59 19.41 -6.78 8.81
C SER A 59 20.92 -6.62 9.09
N ARG A 60 21.46 -5.41 9.24
CA ARG A 60 22.90 -5.22 9.51
C ARG A 60 23.17 -4.24 10.65
N THR A 61 22.77 -4.63 11.85
CA THR A 61 23.31 -4.15 13.14
C THR A 61 24.19 -5.21 13.80
N ASP A 62 25.07 -5.83 13.02
CA ASP A 62 26.25 -6.51 13.56
C ASP A 62 27.42 -6.41 12.57
N ILE A 63 28.15 -5.31 12.66
CA ILE A 63 29.58 -5.31 12.34
C ILE A 63 30.27 -4.46 13.42
N THR A 64 30.19 -4.97 14.65
CA THR A 64 31.13 -4.59 15.70
C THR A 64 32.30 -5.57 15.61
N SER A 65 33.42 -5.12 15.05
CA SER A 65 34.76 -5.67 15.26
C SER A 65 35.78 -4.57 15.03
#